data_AF-A0A0D0NPT3-F1
#
_entry.id   AF-A0A0D0NPT3-F1
#
_cell.length_a   1.000
_cell.length_b   1.000
_cell.length_c   1.000
_cell.angle_alpha   90.00
_cell.angle_beta   90.00
_cell.angle_gamma   90.00
#
_symmetry.space_group_name_H-M   'P 1'
#
loop_
_entity.id
_entity.type
_entity.pdbx_description
1 polymer ?
#
loop_
_entity_poly.entity_id
_entity_poly.type
_entity_poly.pdbx_seq_one_letter_code
_entity_poly.pdbx_strand_id
1 'polypeptide(L)'
;MANHRLRDRVIENFVKSWSRAKPPIATLAVEALTDLYDRFREAGLADRTFEQQLTSGQPATYEQRMGELLLADMLWRDGFSLESNDEGPDFFVSKDGKSAWIELHTPDRSGIPLDYFDLSTPGLVKGVPHTEINLRWTTAIDQKKGQLKKYINSGIVKADQPYIIAVNSRLLNPFKMTGINGVSGKPIAVEVLFSVGPVQIQIDRLSGEVVDQFHQHRPFLDKPGTESKVESDSFHNPDNARISAVLGVDLLEQVTALGGEHPSALVYNPLATTPIAQRWINAQEHWHCTIEPDSYLVQRLEP
;
A
#
# COMPACT_ATOMS: atom_id res chain seq x y z
N MET A 1 -17.34 23.49 17.08
CA MET A 1 -16.09 22.97 17.66
C MET A 1 -14.99 23.98 17.41
N ALA A 2 -14.02 24.14 18.32
CA ALA A 2 -12.94 25.10 18.08
C ALA A 2 -12.02 24.53 16.99
N ASN A 3 -11.82 25.29 15.90
CA ASN A 3 -10.88 24.89 14.84
C ASN A 3 -9.49 24.66 15.44
N HIS A 4 -8.86 23.54 15.08
CA HIS A 4 -7.49 23.28 15.52
C HIS A 4 -6.57 24.41 15.06
N ARG A 5 -5.61 24.80 15.90
CA ARG A 5 -4.73 25.97 15.68
C ARG A 5 -3.93 25.91 14.36
N LEU A 6 -3.74 24.71 13.79
CA LEU A 6 -3.00 24.51 12.55
C LEU A 6 -3.90 24.29 11.32
N ARG A 7 -5.23 24.33 11.47
CA ARG A 7 -6.18 24.07 10.38
C ARG A 7 -5.91 24.94 9.15
N ASP A 8 -5.69 26.24 9.35
CA ASP A 8 -5.44 27.16 8.22
C ASP A 8 -4.14 26.81 7.49
N ARG A 9 -3.09 26.38 8.22
CA ARG A 9 -1.83 25.91 7.62
C ARG A 9 -1.98 24.59 6.86
N VAL A 10 -2.89 23.72 7.29
CA VAL A 10 -3.24 22.49 6.56
C VAL A 10 -3.90 22.85 5.23
N ILE A 11 -4.88 23.77 5.24
CA ILE A 11 -5.57 24.24 4.02
C ILE A 11 -4.58 24.93 3.07
N GLU A 12 -3.69 25.78 3.58
CA GLU A 12 -2.61 26.38 2.78
C GLU A 12 -1.74 25.33 2.07
N ASN A 13 -1.48 24.19 2.73
CA ASN A 13 -0.72 23.10 2.12
C ASN A 13 -1.51 22.39 1.03
N PHE A 14 -2.83 22.18 1.20
CA PHE A 14 -3.69 21.66 0.12
C PHE A 14 -3.72 22.60 -1.08
N VAL A 15 -3.82 23.92 -0.85
CA VAL A 15 -3.73 24.92 -1.92
C VAL A 15 -2.39 24.83 -2.65
N LYS A 16 -1.28 24.63 -1.92
CA LYS A 16 0.05 24.45 -2.53
C LYS A 16 0.14 23.17 -3.36
N SER A 17 -0.38 22.03 -2.87
CA SER A 17 -0.33 20.75 -3.61
C SER A 17 -1.12 20.80 -4.92
N TRP A 18 -2.17 21.63 -4.98
CA TRP A 18 -3.02 21.84 -6.16
C TRP A 18 -2.71 23.10 -6.99
N SER A 19 -1.64 23.84 -6.67
CA SER A 19 -1.28 25.11 -7.31
C SER A 19 -1.07 25.06 -8.83
N ARG A 20 -0.80 23.87 -9.40
CA ARG A 20 -0.60 23.66 -10.84
C ARG A 20 -1.87 23.22 -11.58
N ALA A 21 -2.96 22.93 -10.87
CA ALA A 21 -4.22 22.52 -11.49
C ALA A 21 -4.99 23.73 -12.04
N LYS A 22 -5.95 23.49 -12.95
CA LYS A 22 -6.85 24.53 -13.43
C LYS A 22 -7.69 25.06 -12.26
N PRO A 23 -7.99 26.38 -12.17
CA PRO A 23 -8.62 26.95 -10.99
C PRO A 23 -9.90 26.23 -10.50
N PRO A 24 -10.86 25.84 -11.36
CA PRO A 24 -12.06 25.12 -10.90
C PRO A 24 -11.74 23.76 -10.29
N ILE A 25 -10.73 23.05 -10.80
CA ILE A 25 -10.31 21.74 -10.30
C ILE A 25 -9.57 21.91 -8.97
N ALA A 26 -8.70 22.92 -8.87
CA ALA A 26 -7.98 23.22 -7.64
C ALA A 26 -8.94 23.56 -6.50
N THR A 27 -9.96 24.37 -6.76
CA THR A 27 -11.00 24.70 -5.77
C THR A 27 -11.72 23.45 -5.27
N LEU A 28 -12.26 22.63 -6.18
CA LEU A 28 -12.96 21.40 -5.82
C LEU A 28 -12.09 20.45 -5.00
N ALA A 29 -10.82 20.29 -5.39
CA ALA A 29 -9.91 19.40 -4.69
C ALA A 29 -9.54 19.91 -3.28
N VAL A 30 -9.27 21.21 -3.14
CA VAL A 30 -8.97 21.81 -1.82
C VAL A 30 -10.18 21.71 -0.90
N GLU A 31 -11.39 21.97 -1.41
CA GLU A 31 -12.63 21.80 -0.64
C GLU A 31 -12.80 20.35 -0.17
N ALA A 32 -12.70 19.38 -1.09
CA ALA A 32 -12.84 17.95 -0.75
C ALA A 32 -11.79 17.47 0.28
N LEU A 33 -10.53 17.89 0.15
CA LEU A 33 -9.47 17.53 1.10
C LEU A 33 -9.65 18.23 2.45
N THR A 34 -10.19 19.45 2.46
CA THR A 34 -10.50 20.17 3.69
C THR A 34 -11.63 19.49 4.45
N ASP A 35 -12.71 19.13 3.76
CA ASP A 35 -13.85 18.41 4.34
C ASP A 35 -13.41 17.04 4.88
N LEU A 36 -12.56 16.32 4.15
CA LEU A 36 -11.99 15.06 4.59
C LEU A 36 -11.15 15.23 5.87
N TYR A 37 -10.26 16.22 5.89
CA TYR A 37 -9.44 16.53 7.06
C TYR A 37 -10.30 16.87 8.28
N ASP A 38 -11.33 17.71 8.12
CA ASP A 38 -12.22 18.09 9.21
C ASP A 38 -12.96 16.86 9.75
N ARG A 39 -13.52 16.02 8.86
CA ARG A 39 -14.14 14.75 9.24
C ARG A 39 -13.19 13.83 10.00
N PHE A 40 -11.95 13.70 9.54
CA PHE A 40 -10.91 12.88 10.17
C PHE A 40 -10.54 13.38 11.58
N ARG A 41 -10.51 14.69 11.76
CA ARG A 41 -10.29 15.31 13.07
C ARG A 41 -11.49 15.14 14.00
N GLU A 42 -12.70 15.36 13.50
CA GLU A 42 -13.93 15.19 14.27
C GLU A 42 -14.14 13.74 14.71
N ALA A 43 -13.72 12.78 13.89
CA ALA A 43 -13.71 11.36 14.22
C ALA A 43 -12.63 10.96 15.23
N GLY A 44 -11.76 11.89 15.66
CA GLY A 44 -10.68 11.63 16.61
C GLY A 44 -9.54 10.77 16.07
N LEU A 45 -9.41 10.66 14.74
CA LEU A 45 -8.40 9.79 14.11
C LEU A 45 -7.01 10.43 13.98
N ALA A 46 -6.90 11.74 14.21
CA ALA A 46 -5.62 12.43 14.13
C ALA A 46 -4.87 12.36 15.46
N ASP A 47 -3.66 11.77 15.42
CA ASP A 47 -2.74 11.78 16.55
C ASP A 47 -2.27 13.21 16.90
N ARG A 48 -1.70 13.37 18.09
CA ARG A 48 -1.21 14.67 18.61
C ARG A 48 -0.17 15.40 17.74
N THR A 49 0.50 14.69 16.83
CA THR A 49 1.53 15.22 15.93
C THR A 49 1.06 15.38 14.48
N PHE A 50 -0.15 14.92 14.16
CA PHE A 50 -0.67 14.80 12.80
C PHE A 50 -0.52 16.09 11.99
N GLU A 51 -1.07 17.22 12.46
CA GLU A 51 -0.98 18.48 11.72
C GLU A 51 0.42 19.08 11.71
N GLN A 52 1.22 18.84 12.75
CA GLN A 52 2.62 19.30 12.76
C GLN A 52 3.41 18.61 11.65
N GLN A 53 3.18 17.31 11.46
CA GLN A 53 3.81 16.51 10.43
C GLN A 53 3.27 16.85 9.03
N LEU A 54 1.95 16.97 8.89
CA LEU A 54 1.29 17.38 7.65
C LEU A 54 1.69 18.79 7.20
N THR A 55 2.05 19.67 8.14
CA THR A 55 2.49 21.06 7.87
C THR A 55 3.99 21.29 7.98
N SER A 56 4.79 20.22 8.12
CA SER A 56 6.25 20.29 8.32
C SER A 56 7.04 20.85 7.13
N GLY A 57 6.46 20.80 5.94
CA GLY A 57 7.14 21.13 4.68
C GLY A 57 8.03 20.00 4.13
N GLN A 58 8.11 18.86 4.82
CA GLN A 58 8.84 17.68 4.35
C GLN A 58 7.92 16.84 3.43
N PRO A 59 8.24 16.68 2.12
CA PRO A 59 7.34 16.02 1.17
C PRO A 59 7.01 14.57 1.54
N ALA A 60 7.99 13.78 2.01
CA ALA A 60 7.74 12.39 2.38
C ALA A 60 6.81 12.27 3.59
N THR A 61 6.99 13.13 4.60
CA THR A 61 6.12 13.19 5.77
C THR A 61 4.71 13.65 5.42
N TYR A 62 4.58 14.61 4.50
CA TYR A 62 3.28 15.03 3.97
C TYR A 62 2.55 13.85 3.31
N GLU A 63 3.20 13.12 2.40
CA GLU A 63 2.62 11.98 1.69
C GLU A 63 2.23 10.83 2.64
N GLN A 64 2.99 10.62 3.73
CA GLN A 64 2.64 9.65 4.77
C GLN A 64 1.34 10.03 5.48
N ARG A 65 1.20 11.30 5.92
CA ARG A 65 -0.01 11.78 6.61
C ARG A 65 -1.22 11.94 5.70
N MET A 66 -0.99 12.29 4.44
CA MET A 66 -2.02 12.22 3.41
C MET A 66 -2.47 10.78 3.18
N GLY A 67 -1.56 9.81 3.22
CA GLY A 67 -1.91 8.39 3.16
C GLY A 67 -2.93 7.98 4.22
N GLU A 68 -2.78 8.43 5.47
CA GLU A 68 -3.74 8.14 6.54
C GLU A 68 -5.13 8.72 6.23
N LEU A 69 -5.20 9.98 5.79
CA LEU A 69 -6.47 10.63 5.40
C LEU A 69 -7.17 9.89 4.26
N LEU A 70 -6.42 9.59 3.20
CA LEU A 70 -6.97 8.98 1.99
C LEU A 70 -7.37 7.52 2.24
N LEU A 71 -6.62 6.79 3.07
CA LEU A 71 -7.03 5.44 3.49
C LEU A 71 -8.31 5.47 4.31
N ALA A 72 -8.46 6.44 5.23
CA ALA A 72 -9.69 6.61 5.99
C ALA A 72 -10.89 6.94 5.09
N ASP A 73 -10.73 7.83 4.09
CA ASP A 73 -11.76 8.08 3.07
C ASP A 73 -12.16 6.79 2.33
N MET A 74 -11.17 6.03 1.86
CA MET A 74 -11.40 4.75 1.17
C MET A 74 -12.23 3.79 2.03
N LEU A 75 -11.87 3.62 3.31
CA LEU A 75 -12.55 2.72 4.23
C LEU A 75 -13.95 3.22 4.63
N TRP A 76 -14.13 4.53 4.82
CA TRP A 76 -15.45 5.10 5.08
C TRP A 76 -16.40 4.95 3.89
N ARG A 77 -15.92 5.13 2.66
CA ARG A 77 -16.72 4.90 1.44
C ARG A 77 -17.11 3.43 1.30
N ASP A 78 -16.29 2.54 1.83
CA ASP A 78 -16.58 1.11 1.96
C ASP A 78 -17.45 0.77 3.19
N GLY A 79 -17.92 1.77 3.94
CA GLY A 79 -18.88 1.58 5.03
C GLY A 79 -18.28 1.10 6.36
N PHE A 80 -16.96 1.24 6.54
CA PHE A 80 -16.32 0.95 7.82
C PHE A 80 -16.51 2.07 8.84
N SER A 81 -16.63 1.69 10.11
CA SER A 81 -16.34 2.55 11.25
C SER A 81 -14.87 2.44 11.60
N LEU A 82 -14.24 3.57 11.95
CA LEU A 82 -12.81 3.67 12.22
C LEU A 82 -12.57 4.21 13.63
N GLU A 83 -11.60 3.64 14.32
CA GLU A 83 -11.03 4.14 15.56
C GLU A 83 -9.51 4.19 15.43
N SER A 84 -8.85 5.11 16.14
CA SER A 84 -7.39 5.21 16.21
C SER A 84 -6.97 5.62 17.61
N ASN A 85 -5.72 5.33 17.97
CA ASN A 85 -5.11 5.70 19.25
C ASN A 85 -3.72 6.28 19.01
N ASP A 86 -3.22 7.08 19.96
CA ASP A 86 -1.84 7.64 19.91
C ASP A 86 -0.76 6.53 19.90
N GLU A 87 -1.08 5.33 20.40
CA GLU A 87 -0.21 4.16 20.39
C GLU A 87 -0.93 2.96 19.78
N GLY A 88 -0.24 2.24 18.89
CA GLY A 88 -0.77 1.04 18.26
C GLY A 88 -0.87 1.20 16.75
N PRO A 89 -1.68 0.35 16.10
CA PRO A 89 -1.85 0.44 14.67
C PRO A 89 -2.66 1.66 14.23
N ASP A 90 -2.50 2.08 12.97
CA ASP A 90 -3.14 3.31 12.46
C ASP A 90 -4.66 3.30 12.61
N PHE A 91 -5.33 2.19 12.27
CA PHE A 91 -6.79 2.06 12.38
C PHE A 91 -7.24 0.72 12.97
N PHE A 92 -8.18 0.78 13.92
CA PHE A 92 -9.09 -0.32 14.20
C PHE A 92 -10.36 -0.11 13.38
N VAL A 93 -10.68 -1.07 12.52
CA VAL A 93 -11.80 -0.96 11.58
C VAL A 93 -12.89 -1.97 11.92
N SER A 94 -14.15 -1.58 11.76
CA SER A 94 -15.29 -2.49 11.94
C SER A 94 -16.39 -2.29 10.90
N LYS A 95 -16.97 -3.39 10.44
CA LYS A 95 -18.05 -3.45 9.44
C LYS A 95 -18.74 -4.81 9.54
N ASP A 96 -20.07 -4.82 9.52
CA ASP A 96 -20.90 -6.05 9.55
C ASP A 96 -20.56 -7.02 10.70
N GLY A 97 -20.31 -6.47 11.90
CA GLY A 97 -19.97 -7.26 13.09
C GLY A 97 -18.58 -7.91 13.07
N LYS A 98 -17.76 -7.61 12.06
CA LYS A 98 -16.36 -8.01 11.96
C LYS A 98 -15.45 -6.82 12.27
N SER A 99 -14.22 -7.10 12.70
CA SER A 99 -13.23 -6.08 12.98
C SER A 99 -11.82 -6.54 12.65
N ALA A 100 -10.94 -5.59 12.33
CA ALA A 100 -9.52 -5.84 12.09
C ALA A 100 -8.69 -4.60 12.42
N TRP A 101 -7.40 -4.81 12.67
CA TRP A 101 -6.41 -3.74 12.67
C TRP A 101 -5.85 -3.54 11.26
N ILE A 102 -5.70 -2.29 10.84
CA ILE A 102 -5.01 -1.90 9.61
C ILE A 102 -3.85 -0.98 9.99
N GLU A 103 -2.66 -1.36 9.53
CA GLU A 103 -1.43 -0.60 9.70
C GLU A 103 -0.92 -0.15 8.34
N LEU A 104 -0.90 1.16 8.13
CA LEU A 104 -0.40 1.80 6.94
C LEU A 104 1.12 1.99 6.99
N HIS A 105 1.74 1.81 5.83
CA HIS A 105 3.11 2.23 5.59
C HIS A 105 3.22 2.84 4.20
N THR A 106 3.84 4.01 4.10
CA THR A 106 4.22 4.62 2.82
C THR A 106 5.75 4.59 2.72
N PRO A 107 6.34 3.57 2.05
CA PRO A 107 7.80 3.42 1.99
C PRO A 107 8.43 4.61 1.27
N ASP A 108 9.59 5.07 1.75
CA ASP A 108 10.34 6.15 1.11
C ASP A 108 11.08 5.70 -0.16
N ARG A 109 11.71 6.66 -0.83
CA ARG A 109 12.41 6.46 -2.11
C ARG A 109 13.84 5.93 -1.98
N SER A 110 14.30 5.60 -0.77
CA SER A 110 15.71 5.28 -0.55
C SER A 110 16.14 4.13 -1.47
N GLY A 111 17.39 4.13 -1.92
CA GLY A 111 17.92 3.05 -2.78
C GLY A 111 17.23 2.86 -4.15
N ILE A 112 16.22 3.66 -4.51
CA ILE A 112 15.69 3.72 -5.86
C ILE A 112 16.51 4.77 -6.63
N PRO A 113 16.93 4.50 -7.89
CA PRO A 113 17.68 5.44 -8.70
C PRO A 113 16.97 6.81 -8.81
N LEU A 114 17.72 7.91 -8.62
CA LEU A 114 17.15 9.26 -8.62
C LEU A 114 16.60 9.67 -9.99
N ASP A 115 17.23 9.19 -11.05
CA ASP A 115 16.82 9.42 -12.43
C ASP A 115 15.45 8.81 -12.75
N TYR A 116 15.02 7.75 -12.05
CA TYR A 116 13.66 7.22 -12.17
C TYR A 116 12.60 8.26 -11.79
N PHE A 117 12.90 9.17 -10.84
CA PHE A 117 11.96 10.22 -10.41
C PHE A 117 12.05 11.51 -11.21
N ASP A 118 13.05 11.65 -12.08
CA ASP A 118 13.23 12.85 -12.86
C ASP A 118 12.24 12.91 -14.04
N LEU A 119 11.27 13.81 -13.96
CA LEU A 119 10.27 14.03 -15.02
C LEU A 119 10.58 15.25 -15.90
N SER A 120 11.78 15.82 -15.78
CA SER A 120 12.16 17.08 -16.45
C SER A 120 12.30 16.97 -17.98
N THR A 121 12.50 15.75 -18.49
CA THR A 121 12.72 15.50 -19.93
C THR A 121 11.54 14.72 -20.51
N PRO A 122 10.57 15.40 -21.16
CA PRO A 122 9.47 14.73 -21.84
C PRO A 122 9.97 13.77 -22.92
N GLY A 123 9.36 12.59 -23.00
CA GLY A 123 9.64 11.60 -24.06
C GLY A 123 10.85 10.69 -23.81
N LEU A 124 11.57 10.84 -22.68
CA LEU A 124 12.65 9.93 -22.31
C LEU A 124 12.08 8.63 -21.74
N VAL A 125 12.38 7.50 -22.38
CA VAL A 125 12.05 6.15 -21.88
C VAL A 125 13.05 5.77 -20.80
N LYS A 126 12.56 5.35 -19.63
CA LYS A 126 13.36 4.91 -18.50
C LYS A 126 12.96 3.49 -18.10
N GLY A 127 13.93 2.71 -17.66
CA GLY A 127 13.65 1.43 -17.02
C GLY A 127 12.94 1.67 -15.68
N VAL A 128 11.97 0.82 -15.35
CA VAL A 128 11.36 0.82 -14.02
C VAL A 128 12.25 -0.02 -13.08
N PRO A 129 12.71 0.54 -11.94
CA PRO A 129 13.57 -0.15 -10.98
C PRO A 129 12.75 -1.13 -10.13
N HIS A 130 12.25 -2.18 -10.77
CA HIS A 130 11.33 -3.14 -10.15
C HIS A 130 11.95 -3.85 -8.94
N THR A 131 13.23 -4.20 -8.99
CA THR A 131 13.92 -4.86 -7.87
C THR A 131 14.01 -3.94 -6.65
N GLU A 132 14.38 -2.68 -6.85
CA GLU A 132 14.51 -1.68 -5.79
C GLU A 132 13.15 -1.33 -5.18
N ILE A 133 12.11 -1.24 -6.01
CA ILE A 133 10.72 -1.07 -5.54
C ILE A 133 10.30 -2.29 -4.70
N ASN A 134 10.53 -3.51 -5.18
CA ASN A 134 10.17 -4.72 -4.44
C ASN A 134 10.93 -4.82 -3.11
N LEU A 135 12.20 -4.40 -3.05
CA LEU A 135 12.97 -4.32 -1.81
C LEU A 135 12.37 -3.32 -0.81
N ARG A 136 11.75 -2.22 -1.28
CA ARG A 136 11.03 -1.28 -0.41
C ARG A 136 9.76 -1.90 0.16
N TRP A 137 9.04 -2.67 -0.64
CA TRP A 137 7.86 -3.40 -0.19
C TRP A 137 8.20 -4.48 0.84
N THR A 138 9.20 -5.33 0.58
CA THR A 138 9.62 -6.36 1.54
C THR A 138 10.08 -5.74 2.85
N THR A 139 10.84 -4.63 2.79
CA THR A 139 11.27 -3.89 3.98
C THR A 139 10.09 -3.32 4.75
N ALA A 140 9.10 -2.74 4.07
CA ALA A 140 7.90 -2.21 4.70
C ALA A 140 7.11 -3.31 5.44
N ILE A 141 6.91 -4.45 4.80
CA ILE A 141 6.20 -5.59 5.37
C ILE A 141 6.97 -6.14 6.59
N ASP A 142 8.29 -6.31 6.50
CA ASP A 142 9.11 -6.81 7.60
C ASP A 142 9.13 -5.83 8.80
N GLN A 143 9.22 -4.52 8.55
CA GLN A 143 9.11 -3.51 9.60
C GLN A 143 7.78 -3.60 10.35
N LYS A 144 6.66 -3.70 9.61
CA LYS A 144 5.32 -3.80 10.22
C LYS A 144 5.09 -5.16 10.89
N LYS A 145 5.66 -6.25 10.38
CA LYS A 145 5.73 -7.55 11.08
C LYS A 145 6.42 -7.41 12.43
N GLY A 146 7.59 -6.75 12.46
CA GLY A 146 8.32 -6.48 13.70
C GLY A 146 7.51 -5.63 14.68
N GLN A 147 6.77 -4.65 14.17
CA GLN A 147 5.90 -3.80 14.97
C GLN A 147 4.68 -4.54 15.52
N LEU A 148 4.03 -5.40 14.71
CA LEU A 148 2.94 -6.28 15.14
C LEU A 148 3.37 -7.16 16.33
N LYS A 149 4.59 -7.74 16.28
CA LYS A 149 5.12 -8.51 17.41
C LYS A 149 5.16 -7.67 18.70
N LYS A 150 5.58 -6.40 18.62
CA LYS A 150 5.58 -5.49 19.77
C LYS A 150 4.16 -5.21 20.26
N TYR A 151 3.22 -4.93 19.35
CA TYR A 151 1.81 -4.66 19.70
C TYR A 151 1.12 -5.86 20.35
N ILE A 152 1.43 -7.08 19.92
CA ILE A 152 0.92 -8.30 20.56
C ILE A 152 1.51 -8.44 21.96
N ASN A 153 2.83 -8.26 22.10
CA ASN A 153 3.50 -8.38 23.39
C ASN A 153 3.04 -7.31 24.41
N SER A 154 2.64 -6.12 23.95
CA SER A 154 2.08 -5.07 24.79
C SER A 154 0.56 -5.19 25.00
N GLY A 155 -0.11 -6.15 24.34
CA GLY A 155 -1.56 -6.36 24.46
C GLY A 155 -2.42 -5.36 23.70
N ILE A 156 -1.83 -4.50 22.86
CA ILE A 156 -2.57 -3.56 22.00
C ILE A 156 -3.35 -4.31 20.92
N VAL A 157 -2.71 -5.30 20.29
CA VAL A 157 -3.33 -6.20 19.32
C VAL A 157 -3.50 -7.56 19.96
N LYS A 158 -4.73 -8.08 20.01
CA LYS A 158 -4.98 -9.43 20.53
C LYS A 158 -4.63 -10.48 19.48
N ALA A 159 -4.19 -11.66 19.93
CA ALA A 159 -3.77 -12.73 19.03
C ALA A 159 -4.90 -13.31 18.14
N ASP A 160 -6.15 -13.09 18.52
CA ASP A 160 -7.38 -13.49 17.82
C ASP A 160 -7.98 -12.35 16.98
N GLN A 161 -7.32 -11.20 16.87
CA GLN A 161 -7.76 -10.10 16.00
C GLN A 161 -7.04 -10.16 14.65
N PRO A 162 -7.77 -10.05 13.52
CA PRO A 162 -7.14 -9.93 12.22
C PRO A 162 -6.29 -8.66 12.15
N TYR A 163 -5.09 -8.80 11.56
CA TYR A 163 -4.17 -7.70 11.29
C TYR A 163 -3.88 -7.61 9.80
N ILE A 164 -3.94 -6.40 9.24
CA ILE A 164 -3.72 -6.12 7.82
C ILE A 164 -2.63 -5.06 7.72
N ILE A 165 -1.67 -5.27 6.81
CA ILE A 165 -0.68 -4.25 6.46
C ILE A 165 -1.12 -3.59 5.16
N ALA A 166 -1.34 -2.27 5.18
CA ALA A 166 -1.55 -1.46 3.99
C ALA A 166 -0.21 -0.86 3.56
N VAL A 167 0.23 -1.16 2.33
CA VAL A 167 1.44 -0.58 1.75
C VAL A 167 1.04 0.39 0.66
N ASN A 168 1.26 1.67 0.92
CA ASN A 168 0.97 2.76 0.00
C ASN A 168 2.18 3.05 -0.90
N SER A 169 2.06 2.79 -2.20
CA SER A 169 3.13 2.97 -3.19
C SER A 169 3.34 4.41 -3.64
N ARG A 170 2.58 5.38 -3.12
CA ARG A 170 2.57 6.78 -3.55
C ARG A 170 3.95 7.41 -3.75
N LEU A 171 4.88 7.16 -2.82
CA LEU A 171 6.24 7.71 -2.91
C LEU A 171 7.14 6.97 -3.89
N LEU A 172 6.83 5.71 -4.20
CA LEU A 172 7.61 4.84 -5.10
C LEU A 172 7.23 5.01 -6.57
N ASN A 173 6.17 5.77 -6.86
CA ASN A 173 5.69 6.00 -8.21
C ASN A 173 5.85 7.48 -8.64
N PRO A 174 6.73 7.79 -9.61
CA PRO A 174 6.89 9.15 -10.11
C PRO A 174 5.65 9.64 -10.87
N PHE A 175 4.87 8.73 -11.46
CA PHE A 175 3.67 9.05 -12.20
C PHE A 175 2.45 8.82 -11.32
N LYS A 176 1.57 9.82 -11.22
CA LYS A 176 0.35 9.76 -10.39
C LYS A 176 -0.72 8.74 -10.86
N MET A 177 -0.41 7.83 -11.79
CA MET A 177 -1.38 6.88 -12.40
C MET A 177 -0.79 5.56 -12.93
N THR A 178 0.49 5.19 -12.67
CA THR A 178 1.06 3.96 -13.26
C THR A 178 0.91 2.70 -12.40
N GLY A 179 0.16 2.80 -11.30
CA GLY A 179 -0.42 1.66 -10.59
C GLY A 179 0.51 0.96 -9.60
N ILE A 180 -0.03 -0.10 -9.02
CA ILE A 180 0.58 -0.95 -8.00
C ILE A 180 1.21 -2.21 -8.61
N ASN A 181 1.36 -2.27 -9.93
CA ASN A 181 1.78 -3.46 -10.67
C ASN A 181 3.30 -3.51 -10.84
N GLY A 182 3.84 -4.72 -10.77
CA GLY A 182 5.27 -4.99 -10.93
C GLY A 182 5.61 -5.54 -12.31
N VAL A 183 6.83 -6.06 -12.43
CA VAL A 183 7.39 -6.59 -13.70
C VAL A 183 6.65 -7.84 -14.21
N SER A 184 6.01 -8.57 -13.32
CA SER A 184 5.14 -9.71 -13.64
C SER A 184 3.83 -9.30 -14.31
N GLY A 185 3.49 -8.00 -14.31
CA GLY A 185 2.16 -7.53 -14.70
C GLY A 185 1.08 -7.77 -13.65
N LYS A 186 1.42 -8.36 -12.49
CA LYS A 186 0.55 -8.49 -11.32
C LYS A 186 0.89 -7.39 -10.30
N PRO A 187 0.05 -7.16 -9.27
CA PRO A 187 0.38 -6.25 -8.19
C PRO A 187 1.72 -6.61 -7.51
N ILE A 188 2.51 -5.61 -7.12
CA ILE A 188 3.80 -5.78 -6.44
C ILE A 188 3.64 -6.63 -5.16
N ALA A 189 2.52 -6.44 -4.45
CA ALA A 189 2.16 -7.27 -3.31
C ALA A 189 2.19 -8.77 -3.67
N VAL A 190 1.65 -9.17 -4.82
CA VAL A 190 1.69 -10.57 -5.28
C VAL A 190 3.13 -11.03 -5.54
N GLU A 191 3.97 -10.18 -6.15
CA GLU A 191 5.37 -10.52 -6.43
C GLU A 191 6.19 -10.79 -5.17
N VAL A 192 6.01 -9.97 -4.12
CA VAL A 192 6.84 -10.03 -2.90
C VAL A 192 6.28 -10.96 -1.83
N LEU A 193 5.00 -11.34 -1.92
CA LEU A 193 4.37 -12.25 -0.98
C LEU A 193 4.40 -13.70 -1.44
N PHE A 194 4.38 -13.93 -2.77
CA PHE A 194 4.31 -15.27 -3.37
C PHE A 194 5.42 -15.56 -4.39
N SER A 195 6.47 -14.74 -4.44
CA SER A 195 7.64 -14.97 -5.31
C SER A 195 7.33 -15.02 -6.81
N VAL A 196 6.31 -14.29 -7.23
CA VAL A 196 5.92 -14.21 -8.64
C VAL A 196 6.86 -13.24 -9.36
N GLY A 197 7.57 -13.75 -10.36
CA GLY A 197 8.49 -13.00 -11.21
C GLY A 197 7.93 -12.65 -12.59
N PRO A 198 8.78 -12.11 -13.49
CA PRO A 198 8.40 -11.77 -14.85
C PRO A 198 7.93 -13.00 -15.63
N VAL A 199 7.16 -12.76 -16.69
CA VAL A 199 6.76 -13.80 -17.64
C VAL A 199 7.99 -14.36 -18.35
N GLN A 200 8.13 -15.68 -18.34
CA GLN A 200 9.15 -16.44 -19.05
C GLN A 200 8.48 -17.26 -20.15
N ILE A 201 9.12 -17.29 -21.32
CA ILE A 201 8.67 -18.07 -22.48
C ILE A 201 9.71 -19.15 -22.72
N GLN A 202 9.28 -20.41 -22.77
CA GLN A 202 10.12 -21.53 -23.14
C GLN A 202 9.97 -21.79 -24.65
N ILE A 203 11.09 -21.73 -25.36
CA ILE A 203 11.15 -21.92 -26.81
C ILE A 203 11.89 -23.22 -27.09
N ASP A 204 11.28 -24.12 -27.86
CA ASP A 204 11.99 -25.30 -28.34
C ASP A 204 13.05 -24.87 -29.35
N ARG A 205 14.31 -25.24 -29.07
CA ARG A 205 15.46 -24.75 -29.84
C ARG A 205 15.49 -25.26 -31.28
N LEU A 206 14.90 -26.43 -31.55
CA LEU A 206 14.95 -27.06 -32.87
C LEU A 206 13.86 -26.54 -33.81
N SER A 207 12.63 -26.42 -33.30
CA SER A 207 11.48 -25.93 -34.06
C SER A 207 11.34 -24.41 -34.05
N GLY A 208 11.85 -23.74 -33.01
CA GLY A 208 11.63 -22.31 -32.77
C GLY A 208 10.24 -21.98 -32.20
N GLU A 209 9.43 -23.00 -31.90
CA GLU A 209 8.07 -22.84 -31.39
C GLU A 209 8.08 -22.54 -29.88
N VAL A 210 7.09 -21.75 -29.44
CA VAL A 210 6.81 -21.54 -28.02
C VAL A 210 6.15 -22.81 -27.48
N VAL A 211 6.80 -23.48 -26.54
CA VAL A 211 6.28 -24.70 -25.91
C VAL A 211 5.61 -24.45 -24.57
N ASP A 212 5.96 -23.36 -23.89
CA ASP A 212 5.35 -22.99 -22.62
C ASP A 212 5.51 -21.49 -22.32
N GLN A 213 4.63 -20.96 -21.47
CA GLN A 213 4.66 -19.59 -20.97
C GLN A 213 4.18 -19.56 -19.52
N PHE A 214 5.04 -19.14 -18.61
CA PHE A 214 4.77 -19.11 -17.17
C PHE A 214 5.45 -17.92 -16.48
N HIS A 215 5.21 -17.72 -15.19
CA HIS A 215 5.95 -16.72 -14.40
C HIS A 215 7.19 -17.34 -13.78
N GLN A 216 8.32 -16.61 -13.82
CA GLN A 216 9.52 -17.02 -13.11
C GLN A 216 9.24 -17.13 -11.60
N HIS A 217 9.72 -18.19 -10.95
CA HIS A 217 9.75 -18.28 -9.49
C HIS A 217 10.96 -17.50 -8.95
N ARG A 218 10.70 -16.45 -8.16
CA ARG A 218 11.72 -15.55 -7.60
C ARG A 218 11.60 -15.49 -6.06
N PRO A 219 12.12 -16.50 -5.33
CA PRO A 219 12.06 -16.57 -3.87
C PRO A 219 12.98 -15.56 -3.17
N PHE A 220 13.95 -15.00 -3.90
CA PHE A 220 14.88 -14.03 -3.35
C PHE A 220 15.05 -12.84 -4.29
N LEU A 221 15.23 -11.66 -3.69
CA LEU A 221 15.66 -10.43 -4.33
C LEU A 221 17.11 -10.16 -3.95
N ASP A 222 17.96 -9.95 -4.95
CA ASP A 222 19.34 -9.53 -4.71
C ASP A 222 19.36 -8.05 -4.30
N LYS A 223 20.11 -7.71 -3.25
CA LYS A 223 20.34 -6.31 -2.86
C LYS A 223 21.45 -5.72 -3.75
N PRO A 224 21.17 -4.68 -4.55
CA PRO A 224 22.18 -4.08 -5.42
C PRO A 224 23.46 -3.73 -4.67
N GLY A 225 24.61 -4.19 -5.20
CA GLY A 225 25.93 -3.90 -4.62
C GLY A 225 26.31 -4.74 -3.39
N THR A 226 25.57 -5.79 -3.04
CA THR A 226 25.93 -6.72 -1.95
C THR A 226 25.66 -8.17 -2.34
N GLU A 227 26.24 -9.13 -1.62
CA GLU A 227 25.91 -10.57 -1.75
C GLU A 227 24.65 -10.97 -0.97
N SER A 228 24.03 -10.03 -0.25
CA SER A 228 22.86 -10.30 0.58
C SER A 228 21.60 -10.43 -0.25
N LYS A 229 20.76 -11.40 0.15
CA LYS A 229 19.45 -11.68 -0.46
C LYS A 229 18.32 -11.35 0.50
N VAL A 230 17.17 -10.95 -0.03
CA VAL A 230 15.93 -10.72 0.71
C VAL A 230 14.89 -11.70 0.24
N GLU A 231 14.24 -12.40 1.17
CA GLU A 231 13.12 -13.29 0.88
C GLU A 231 11.93 -12.53 0.27
N SER A 232 11.32 -13.09 -0.77
CA SER A 232 10.15 -12.56 -1.48
C SER A 232 8.99 -13.57 -1.55
N ASP A 233 8.91 -14.46 -0.58
CA ASP A 233 7.89 -15.49 -0.36
C ASP A 233 7.22 -15.33 1.01
N SER A 234 7.01 -14.08 1.45
CA SER A 234 6.58 -13.80 2.83
C SER A 234 5.34 -14.60 3.26
N PHE A 235 4.38 -14.88 2.37
CA PHE A 235 3.18 -15.65 2.73
C PHE A 235 3.34 -17.17 2.65
N HIS A 236 4.51 -17.66 2.26
CA HIS A 236 4.90 -19.07 2.42
C HIS A 236 5.64 -19.32 3.75
N ASN A 237 6.06 -18.26 4.44
CA ASN A 237 6.72 -18.35 5.74
C ASN A 237 5.70 -18.36 6.90
N PRO A 238 5.62 -19.43 7.72
CA PRO A 238 4.71 -19.51 8.87
C PRO A 238 4.88 -18.40 9.91
N ASP A 239 6.04 -17.75 10.00
CA ASP A 239 6.27 -16.61 10.89
C ASP A 239 5.37 -15.40 10.57
N ASN A 240 4.80 -15.38 9.36
CA ASN A 240 3.90 -14.33 8.90
C ASN A 240 2.42 -14.70 9.07
N ALA A 241 2.10 -15.85 9.68
CA ALA A 241 0.73 -16.31 9.91
C ALA A 241 -0.13 -15.34 10.76
N ARG A 242 0.48 -14.40 11.49
CA ARG A 242 -0.25 -13.34 12.22
C ARG A 242 -0.74 -12.19 11.35
N ILE A 243 -0.26 -12.10 10.11
CA ILE A 243 -0.74 -11.12 9.13
C ILE A 243 -1.84 -11.80 8.32
N SER A 244 -3.03 -11.22 8.32
CA SER A 244 -4.22 -11.80 7.66
C SER A 244 -4.22 -11.52 6.16
N ALA A 245 -3.79 -10.32 5.79
CA ALA A 245 -3.71 -9.86 4.42
C ALA A 245 -2.75 -8.67 4.29
N VAL A 246 -2.34 -8.38 3.06
CA VAL A 246 -1.64 -7.15 2.70
C VAL A 246 -2.47 -6.42 1.65
N LEU A 247 -2.79 -5.15 1.93
CA LEU A 247 -3.43 -4.25 0.98
C LEU A 247 -2.34 -3.43 0.28
N GLY A 248 -2.08 -3.73 -0.98
CA GLY A 248 -1.29 -2.86 -1.83
C GLY A 248 -2.16 -1.74 -2.39
N VAL A 249 -1.74 -0.47 -2.24
CA VAL A 249 -2.56 0.67 -2.67
C VAL A 249 -1.70 1.84 -3.19
N ASP A 250 -2.21 2.63 -4.13
CA ASP A 250 -1.66 3.96 -4.47
C ASP A 250 -2.69 5.04 -4.06
N LEU A 251 -2.45 5.66 -2.90
CA LEU A 251 -3.36 6.67 -2.35
C LEU A 251 -3.05 8.03 -2.98
N LEU A 252 -4.04 8.58 -3.67
CA LEU A 252 -3.91 9.70 -4.59
C LEU A 252 -4.93 10.80 -4.26
N GLU A 253 -4.47 12.00 -3.92
CA GLU A 253 -5.35 13.15 -3.65
C GLU A 253 -6.40 13.36 -4.74
N GLN A 254 -6.01 13.24 -6.02
CA GLN A 254 -6.93 13.48 -7.13
C GLN A 254 -8.04 12.43 -7.23
N VAL A 255 -7.82 11.21 -6.76
CA VAL A 255 -8.84 10.16 -6.77
C VAL A 255 -9.90 10.49 -5.74
N THR A 256 -9.51 10.81 -4.51
CA THR A 256 -10.42 11.24 -3.45
C THR A 256 -11.19 12.50 -3.84
N ALA A 257 -10.47 13.53 -4.32
CA ALA A 257 -11.05 14.80 -4.74
C ALA A 257 -12.09 14.67 -5.87
N LEU A 258 -11.94 13.67 -6.74
CA LEU A 258 -12.82 13.46 -7.90
C LEU A 258 -13.80 12.29 -7.72
N GLY A 259 -13.87 11.70 -6.53
CA GLY A 259 -14.82 10.60 -6.27
C GLY A 259 -14.44 9.27 -6.93
N GLY A 260 -13.17 9.08 -7.31
CA GLY A 260 -12.68 7.85 -7.96
C GLY A 260 -12.33 6.73 -6.99
N GLU A 261 -11.81 5.64 -7.55
CA GLU A 261 -11.29 4.49 -6.82
C GLU A 261 -9.75 4.44 -6.91
N HIS A 262 -9.09 4.13 -5.78
CA HIS A 262 -7.64 4.03 -5.74
C HIS A 262 -7.15 2.72 -6.36
N PRO A 263 -6.05 2.73 -7.14
CA PRO A 263 -5.34 1.52 -7.52
C PRO A 263 -5.06 0.68 -6.29
N SER A 264 -5.67 -0.51 -6.22
CA SER A 264 -5.64 -1.32 -4.99
C SER A 264 -5.72 -2.82 -5.27
N ALA A 265 -4.95 -3.60 -4.53
CA ALA A 265 -4.99 -5.06 -4.56
C ALA A 265 -4.88 -5.61 -3.14
N LEU A 266 -5.87 -6.39 -2.73
CA LEU A 266 -5.88 -7.08 -1.45
C LEU A 266 -5.41 -8.52 -1.63
N VAL A 267 -4.28 -8.87 -1.00
CA VAL A 267 -3.67 -10.19 -1.07
C VAL A 267 -3.89 -10.93 0.26
N TYR A 268 -4.60 -12.05 0.23
CA TYR A 268 -4.90 -12.85 1.42
C TYR A 268 -3.73 -13.77 1.77
N ASN A 269 -3.41 -13.87 3.06
CA ASN A 269 -2.42 -14.82 3.53
C ASN A 269 -3.05 -16.22 3.70
N PRO A 270 -2.64 -17.24 2.93
CA PRO A 270 -3.17 -18.60 3.07
C PRO A 270 -2.84 -19.25 4.41
N LEU A 271 -1.82 -18.75 5.11
CA LEU A 271 -1.37 -19.25 6.42
C LEU A 271 -1.92 -18.43 7.59
N ALA A 272 -2.83 -17.47 7.35
CA ALA A 272 -3.34 -16.59 8.39
C ALA A 272 -3.98 -17.38 9.56
N THR A 273 -3.54 -17.15 10.80
CA THR A 273 -4.20 -17.70 12.00
C THR A 273 -5.58 -17.09 12.23
N THR A 274 -5.74 -15.84 11.78
CA THR A 274 -6.96 -15.05 11.97
C THR A 274 -7.33 -14.41 10.63
N PRO A 275 -7.81 -15.20 9.64
CA PRO A 275 -8.07 -14.69 8.31
C PRO A 275 -9.22 -13.68 8.30
N ILE A 276 -9.15 -12.71 7.40
CA ILE A 276 -10.31 -11.87 7.06
C ILE A 276 -11.16 -12.54 5.99
N ALA A 277 -12.46 -12.25 5.99
CA ALA A 277 -13.33 -12.72 4.92
C ALA A 277 -12.92 -12.10 3.57
N GLN A 278 -12.97 -12.90 2.51
CA GLN A 278 -12.75 -12.41 1.16
C GLN A 278 -13.76 -11.31 0.85
N ARG A 279 -13.29 -10.25 0.17
CA ARG A 279 -14.07 -9.06 -0.23
C ARG A 279 -14.74 -8.30 0.92
N TRP A 280 -14.24 -8.46 2.15
CA TRP A 280 -14.74 -7.68 3.27
C TRP A 280 -14.32 -6.21 3.19
N ILE A 281 -13.09 -5.95 2.74
CA ILE A 281 -12.59 -4.63 2.34
C ILE A 281 -12.62 -4.59 0.81
N ASN A 282 -13.21 -3.56 0.22
CA ASN A 282 -13.22 -3.32 -1.22
C ASN A 282 -11.82 -2.96 -1.71
N ALA A 283 -11.40 -3.62 -2.79
CA ALA A 283 -10.21 -3.30 -3.57
C ALA A 283 -10.48 -3.66 -5.04
N GLN A 284 -9.73 -3.04 -5.96
CA GLN A 284 -9.90 -3.32 -7.40
C GLN A 284 -9.56 -4.77 -7.75
N GLU A 285 -8.57 -5.33 -7.06
CA GLU A 285 -8.17 -6.71 -7.24
C GLU A 285 -8.12 -7.44 -5.91
N HIS A 286 -8.54 -8.70 -5.93
CA HIS A 286 -8.46 -9.61 -4.79
C HIS A 286 -7.66 -10.84 -5.20
N TRP A 287 -6.64 -11.18 -4.42
CA TRP A 287 -5.70 -12.26 -4.75
C TRP A 287 -5.61 -13.25 -3.61
N HIS A 288 -5.64 -14.54 -3.94
CA HIS A 288 -5.40 -15.60 -2.98
C HIS A 288 -4.42 -16.63 -3.53
N CYS A 289 -3.83 -17.39 -2.63
CA CYS A 289 -2.99 -18.54 -2.94
C CYS A 289 -3.66 -19.80 -2.38
N THR A 290 -3.76 -20.84 -3.18
CA THR A 290 -4.09 -22.19 -2.72
C THR A 290 -2.79 -22.98 -2.59
N ILE A 291 -2.56 -23.56 -1.41
CA ILE A 291 -1.41 -24.42 -1.15
C ILE A 291 -1.83 -25.86 -1.45
N GLU A 292 -1.22 -26.44 -2.48
CA GLU A 292 -1.37 -27.84 -2.87
C GLU A 292 -0.12 -28.64 -2.46
N PRO A 293 -0.14 -29.98 -2.45
CA PRO A 293 1.01 -30.78 -2.02
C PRO A 293 2.32 -30.47 -2.77
N ASP A 294 2.23 -30.20 -4.08
CA ASP A 294 3.38 -30.02 -4.96
C ASP A 294 3.40 -28.64 -5.66
N SER A 295 2.46 -27.75 -5.33
CA SER A 295 2.26 -26.48 -6.04
C SER A 295 1.63 -25.38 -5.19
N TYR A 296 1.87 -24.13 -5.60
CA TYR A 296 1.15 -22.96 -5.14
C TYR A 296 0.36 -22.39 -6.30
N LEU A 297 -0.96 -22.27 -6.16
CA LEU A 297 -1.82 -21.64 -7.16
C LEU A 297 -2.20 -20.23 -6.71
N VAL A 298 -1.54 -19.24 -7.30
CA VAL A 298 -1.82 -17.81 -7.05
C VAL A 298 -2.77 -17.30 -8.12
N GLN A 299 -3.95 -16.86 -7.71
CA GLN A 299 -4.98 -16.41 -8.64
C GLN A 299 -5.73 -15.18 -8.14
N ARG A 300 -6.21 -14.39 -9.09
CA ARG A 300 -7.14 -13.30 -8.84
C ARG A 300 -8.53 -13.92 -8.64
N LEU A 301 -9.26 -13.48 -7.62
CA LEU A 301 -10.66 -13.84 -7.45
C LEU A 301 -11.47 -13.18 -8.56
N GLU A 302 -12.21 -13.98 -9.33
CA GLU A 302 -13.12 -13.48 -10.36
C GLU A 302 -14.25 -12.64 -9.73
N PRO A 303 -14.72 -11.57 -10.42
CA PRO A 303 -15.73 -10.61 -9.95
C PRO A 303 -17.00 -11.21 -9.34
#